data_AF-A0A1D2QC17-F1
#
_entry.id   AF-A0A1D2QC17-F1
#
_cell.length_a   1.000
_cell.length_b   1.000
_cell.length_c   1.000
_cell.angle_alpha   90.00
_cell.angle_beta   90.00
_cell.angle_gamma   90.00
#
_symmetry.space_group_name_H-M   'P 1'
#
loop_
_entity.id
_entity.type
_entity.pdbx_description
1 polymer ?
#
loop_
_entity_poly.entity_id
_entity_poly.type
_entity_poly.pdbx_seq_one_letter_code
_entity_poly.pdbx_strand_id
1 'polypeptide(L)'
;MTGGHQKRCDETSTHQETDSYAVVVATKQEGIDVVLHGLSASQAERIAARKNREMDGDSSVHAVSEKQIQEAHENLHRIITS
;
A
#
# COMPACT_ATOMS: atom_id res chain seq x y z
N MET A 1 -25.38 36.11 32.21
CA MET A 1 -23.93 36.27 32.00
C MET A 1 -23.48 35.19 31.03
N THR A 2 -23.08 35.63 29.84
CA THR A 2 -22.09 35.02 28.93
C THR A 2 -21.17 34.03 29.65
N GLY A 3 -20.90 32.83 29.18
CA GLY A 3 -20.62 32.40 27.80
C GLY A 3 -19.30 31.64 27.87
N GLY A 4 -19.24 30.41 27.36
CA GLY A 4 -18.01 29.62 27.47
C GLY A 4 -18.07 28.21 26.91
N HIS A 5 -18.88 27.96 25.88
CA HIS A 5 -18.62 26.84 24.97
C HIS A 5 -17.31 27.13 24.24
N GLN A 6 -16.18 26.69 24.79
CA GLN A 6 -14.93 26.63 24.03
C GLN A 6 -14.81 25.24 23.44
N LYS A 7 -15.47 25.07 22.28
CA LYS A 7 -15.05 24.11 21.27
C LYS A 7 -13.69 24.58 20.75
N ARG A 8 -12.64 23.81 21.03
CA ARG A 8 -11.48 23.68 20.15
C ARG A 8 -11.08 22.21 20.12
N CYS A 9 -11.89 21.43 19.42
CA CYS A 9 -11.32 20.34 18.66
C CYS A 9 -10.70 21.02 17.44
N ASP A 10 -9.43 21.40 17.56
CA ASP A 10 -8.58 21.62 16.40
C ASP A 10 -8.52 20.26 15.70
N GLU A 11 -9.40 20.07 14.72
CA GLU A 11 -9.25 19.07 13.68
C GLU A 11 -8.04 19.50 12.84
N THR A 12 -6.85 19.34 13.41
CA THR A 12 -5.67 19.08 12.59
C THR A 12 -5.94 17.73 11.95
N SER A 13 -6.70 17.78 10.85
CA SER A 13 -6.59 16.82 9.76
C SER A 13 -5.17 16.92 9.23
N THR A 14 -4.20 16.48 10.03
CA THR A 14 -3.01 15.83 9.51
C THR A 14 -3.55 14.62 8.77
N HIS A 15 -3.99 14.85 7.53
CA HIS A 15 -3.74 13.90 6.47
C HIS A 15 -2.20 13.78 6.40
N GLN A 16 -1.62 13.09 7.39
CA GLN A 16 -0.49 12.26 7.09
C GLN A 16 -1.07 11.32 6.06
N GLU A 17 -0.83 11.61 4.78
CA GLU A 17 -0.87 10.59 3.73
C GLU A 17 -0.04 9.46 4.31
N THR A 18 -0.72 8.53 4.96
CA THR A 18 -0.08 7.40 5.57
C THR A 18 0.17 6.57 4.34
N ASP A 19 1.41 6.66 3.82
CA ASP A 19 1.82 5.89 2.65
C ASP A 19 1.24 4.49 2.82
N SER A 20 0.27 4.18 1.96
CA SER A 20 -0.47 2.94 2.03
C SER A 20 0.32 1.93 1.23
N TYR A 21 0.55 0.78 1.84
CA TYR A 21 1.31 -0.30 1.26
C TYR A 21 0.39 -1.45 0.92
N ALA A 22 0.77 -2.15 -0.13
CA ALA A 22 0.18 -3.37 -0.57
C ALA A 22 1.20 -4.50 -0.46
N VAL A 23 0.68 -5.72 -0.32
CA VAL A 23 1.47 -6.94 -0.47
C VAL A 23 1.15 -7.52 -1.84
N VAL A 24 2.20 -7.78 -2.61
CA VAL A 24 2.10 -8.37 -3.95
C VAL A 24 2.83 -9.69 -4.00
N VAL A 25 2.32 -10.62 -4.79
CA VAL A 25 2.94 -11.92 -5.07
C VAL A 25 3.40 -11.91 -6.52
N ALA A 26 4.71 -12.04 -6.73
CA ALA A 26 5.33 -12.22 -8.02
C ALA A 26 5.60 -13.72 -8.24
N THR A 27 4.93 -14.31 -9.22
CA THR A 27 5.13 -15.69 -9.68
C THR A 27 5.80 -15.68 -11.06
N LYS A 28 6.57 -16.72 -11.38
CA LYS A 28 7.18 -16.85 -12.72
C LYS A 28 6.18 -17.13 -13.84
N GLN A 29 5.02 -17.70 -13.51
CA GLN A 29 4.02 -18.16 -14.50
C GLN A 29 2.92 -17.13 -14.74
N GLU A 30 2.41 -16.50 -13.68
CA GLU A 30 1.23 -15.62 -13.75
C GLU A 30 1.58 -14.13 -13.60
N GLY A 31 2.84 -13.80 -13.25
CA GLY A 31 3.29 -12.43 -13.07
C GLY A 31 3.05 -11.90 -11.65
N ILE A 32 2.79 -10.60 -11.52
CA ILE A 32 2.60 -9.93 -10.22
C ILE A 32 1.10 -9.78 -9.95
N ASP A 33 0.65 -10.28 -8.81
CA ASP A 33 -0.71 -10.12 -8.31
C ASP A 33 -0.76 -9.39 -6.97
N VAL A 34 -1.79 -8.58 -6.73
CA VAL A 34 -1.96 -7.80 -5.49
C VAL A 34 -2.89 -8.55 -4.55
N VAL A 35 -2.38 -8.97 -3.38
CA VAL A 35 -3.14 -9.80 -2.44
C VAL A 35 -3.73 -9.03 -1.25
N LEU A 36 -3.10 -7.93 -0.83
CA LEU A 36 -3.58 -7.09 0.27
C LEU A 36 -3.26 -5.62 0.00
N HIS A 37 -4.14 -4.71 0.42
CA HIS A 37 -4.04 -3.26 0.24
C HIS A 37 -4.32 -2.51 1.55
N GLY A 38 -3.98 -1.22 1.61
CA GLY A 38 -4.25 -0.35 2.77
C GLY A 38 -3.49 -0.72 4.04
N LEU A 39 -2.34 -1.39 3.92
CA LEU A 39 -1.50 -1.77 5.05
C LEU A 39 -0.49 -0.66 5.36
N SER A 40 -0.05 -0.57 6.61
CA SER A 40 1.15 0.22 6.92
C SER A 40 2.41 -0.49 6.41
N ALA A 41 3.49 0.26 6.15
CA ALA A 41 4.77 -0.28 5.68
C ALA A 41 5.23 -1.49 6.51
N SER A 42 5.28 -1.33 7.84
CA SER A 42 5.73 -2.38 8.75
C SER A 42 4.81 -3.61 8.76
N GLN A 43 3.51 -3.43 8.53
CA GLN A 43 2.58 -4.56 8.42
C GLN A 43 2.79 -5.30 7.10
N ALA A 44 2.88 -4.58 5.99
CA ALA A 44 3.11 -5.16 4.67
C ALA A 44 4.45 -5.93 4.63
N GLU A 45 5.53 -5.35 5.14
CA GLU A 45 6.85 -6.00 5.21
C GLU A 45 6.82 -7.27 6.05
N ARG A 46 6.18 -7.23 7.23
CA ARG A 46 6.05 -8.42 8.10
C ARG A 46 5.27 -9.53 7.42
N ILE A 47 4.17 -9.19 6.75
CA ILE A 47 3.34 -10.17 6.03
C ILE A 47 4.14 -10.75 4.87
N ALA A 48 4.78 -9.91 4.05
CA ALA A 48 5.60 -10.35 2.92
C ALA A 48 6.76 -11.25 3.37
N ALA A 49 7.51 -10.85 4.39
CA ALA A 49 8.62 -11.65 4.92
C ALA A 49 8.15 -12.99 5.49
N ARG A 50 6.99 -13.04 6.15
CA ARG A 50 6.40 -14.29 6.63
C ARG A 50 5.99 -15.18 5.47
N LYS A 51 5.23 -14.66 4.51
CA LYS A 51 4.75 -15.40 3.35
C LYS A 51 5.90 -15.93 2.50
N ASN A 52 6.98 -15.17 2.33
CA ASN A 52 8.19 -15.63 1.63
C ASN A 52 8.85 -16.85 2.27
N ARG A 53 8.77 -17.02 3.59
CA ARG A 53 9.29 -18.22 4.26
C ARG A 53 8.41 -19.45 4.05
N GLU A 54 7.13 -19.22 3.77
CA GLU A 54 6.11 -20.25 3.57
C GLU A 54 5.93 -20.61 2.08
N MET A 55 6.48 -19.82 1.15
CA MET A 55 6.34 -20.00 -0.30
C MET A 55 7.53 -20.76 -0.89
N ASP A 56 7.25 -21.64 -1.85
CA ASP A 56 8.28 -22.31 -2.65
C ASP A 56 9.03 -21.31 -3.54
N GLY A 57 10.26 -21.64 -3.93
CA GLY A 57 11.18 -20.76 -4.69
C GLY A 57 10.74 -20.32 -6.09
N ASP A 58 9.50 -20.64 -6.48
CA ASP A 58 8.87 -20.19 -7.73
C ASP A 58 8.02 -18.92 -7.57
N SER A 59 7.78 -18.50 -6.34
CA SER A 59 7.04 -17.27 -6.04
C SER A 59 7.77 -16.43 -5.01
N SER A 60 7.63 -15.11 -5.12
CA SER A 60 8.19 -14.15 -4.16
C SER A 60 7.13 -13.12 -3.81
N VAL A 61 7.08 -12.75 -2.55
CA VAL A 61 6.11 -11.81 -1.99
C VAL A 61 6.84 -10.54 -1.59
N HIS A 62 6.35 -9.40 -2.05
CA HIS A 62 6.98 -8.11 -1.82
C HIS A 62 5.99 -7.15 -1.18
N ALA A 63 6.50 -6.28 -0.31
CA ALA A 63 5.76 -5.12 0.16
C ALA A 63 6.08 -3.96 -0.77
N VAL A 64 5.07 -3.36 -1.36
CA VAL A 64 5.21 -2.24 -2.30
C VAL A 64 4.27 -1.12 -1.89
N SER A 65 4.67 0.12 -2.11
CA SER A 65 3.76 1.24 -1.89
C SER A 65 2.66 1.21 -2.95
N GLU A 66 1.43 1.52 -2.56
CA GLU A 66 0.30 1.65 -3.49
C GLU A 66 0.56 2.74 -4.53
N LYS A 67 1.32 3.78 -4.17
CA LYS A 67 1.75 4.80 -5.11
C LYS A 67 2.60 4.21 -6.24
N GLN A 68 3.51 3.29 -5.93
CA GLN A 68 4.34 2.63 -6.94
C GLN A 68 3.50 1.74 -7.86
N ILE A 69 2.46 1.07 -7.33
CA ILE A 69 1.51 0.30 -8.13
C ILE A 69 0.75 1.24 -9.08
N GLN A 70 0.27 2.37 -8.57
CA GLN A 70 -0.45 3.38 -9.35
C GLN A 70 0.44 3.96 -10.46
N GLU A 71 1.66 4.37 -10.15
CA GLU A 71 2.62 4.90 -11.12
C GLU A 71 2.96 3.87 -12.21
N ALA A 72 3.14 2.59 -11.83
CA ALA A 72 3.35 1.52 -12.79
C ALA A 72 2.14 1.33 -13.71
N HIS A 73 0.92 1.40 -13.17
CA HIS A 73 -0.31 1.29 -13.92
C HIS A 73 -0.50 2.48 -14.89
N GLU A 74 -0.26 3.70 -14.44
CA GLU A 74 -0.32 4.90 -15.28
C GLU A 74 0.72 4.87 -16.41
N ASN A 75 1.94 4.41 -16.12
CA ASN A 75 2.99 4.27 -17.12
C ASN A 75 2.62 3.22 -18.19
N LEU A 76 2.08 2.07 -17.80
CA LEU A 76 1.57 1.07 -18.73
C LEU A 76 0.42 1.61 -19.58
N HIS A 77 -0.55 2.29 -18.96
CA HIS A 77 -1.68 2.88 -19.67
C HIS A 77 -1.24 3.93 -20.71
N ARG A 78 -0.22 4.73 -20.38
CA ARG A 78 0.37 5.70 -21.31
C ARG A 78 1.02 5.02 -22.51
N ILE A 79 1.74 3.92 -22.30
CA ILE A 79 2.39 3.15 -23.40
C ILE A 79 1.32 2.56 -24.34
N ILE A 80 0.22 2.03 -23.78
CA ILE A 80 -0.83 1.38 -24.59
C ILE A 80 -1.64 2.42 -25.40
N THR A 81 -1.83 3.63 -24.86
CA THR A 81 -2.70 4.65 -25.45
C THR A 81 -1.96 5.65 -26.37
N SER A 82 -0.63 5.59 -26.44
CA SER A 82 0.21 6.44 -27.31
C SER A 82 0.48 5.78 -28.66
#